data_AF-A0A943RJX4-F1
#
_entry.id   AF-A0A943RJX4-F1
#
_cell.length_a   1.000
_cell.length_b   1.000
_cell.length_c   1.000
_cell.angle_alpha   90.00
_cell.angle_beta   90.00
_cell.angle_gamma   90.00
#
_symmetry.space_group_name_H-M   'P 1'
#
loop_
_entity.id
_entity.type
_entity.pdbx_description
1 polymer ?
#
loop_
_entity_poly.entity_id
_entity_poly.type
_entity_poly.pdbx_seq_one_letter_code
_entity_poly.pdbx_strand_id
1 'polypeptide(L)' 'MNKTITLPVVNPFTIGELLYFFEIQTAYAGELLNINAFDQPGVEEGKNATYALLGKHGYDEKRRELDSAKPKKAGYIF' A
#
# COMPACT_ATOMS: atom_id res chain seq x y z
N MET A 1 11.93 12.14 -17.10
CA MET A 1 11.98 13.57 -16.72
C MET A 1 12.65 13.65 -15.36
N ASN A 2 13.70 14.47 -15.17
CA ASN A 2 14.39 14.60 -13.88
C ASN A 2 13.70 15.69 -13.03
N LYS A 3 13.63 15.50 -11.71
CA LYS A 3 13.10 16.45 -10.72
C LYS A 3 14.07 16.50 -9.54
N THR A 4 14.48 17.71 -9.16
CA THR A 4 15.32 17.96 -8.00
C THR A 4 14.57 18.89 -7.06
N ILE A 5 14.48 18.53 -5.78
CA ILE A 5 13.96 19.40 -4.71
C ILE A 5 15.14 19.76 -3.82
N THR A 6 15.40 21.06 -3.66
CA THR A 6 16.52 21.56 -2.87
C THR A 6 15.99 22.18 -1.58
N LEU A 7 16.48 21.69 -0.44
CA LEU A 7 16.20 22.29 0.86
C LEU A 7 17.36 23.23 1.24
N PRO A 8 17.08 24.40 1.83
CA PRO A 8 18.13 25.35 2.24
C PRO A 8 18.96 24.82 3.42
N VAL A 9 18.35 24.01 4.28
CA VAL A 9 18.98 23.31 5.42
C VAL A 9 18.13 22.07 5.72
N VAL A 10 18.70 21.08 6.40
CA VAL A 10 17.94 19.93 6.91
C VAL A 10 17.65 20.17 8.39
N ASN A 11 16.42 20.54 8.71
CA ASN A 11 15.95 20.75 10.08
C ASN A 11 14.45 20.42 10.19
N PRO A 12 13.85 20.37 11.39
CA PRO A 12 12.45 20.01 11.55
C PRO A 12 11.48 20.89 10.75
N PHE A 13 11.78 22.18 10.61
CA PHE A 13 10.96 23.13 9.85
C PHE A 13 10.92 22.78 8.36
N THR A 14 12.10 22.70 7.73
CA THR A 14 12.26 22.39 6.30
C THR A 14 11.86 20.97 5.92
N ILE A 15 11.96 20.02 6.86
CA ILE A 15 11.40 18.68 6.68
C ILE A 15 9.88 18.71 6.73
N GLY A 16 9.27 19.52 7.61
CA GLY A 16 7.82 19.72 7.63
C GLY A 16 7.29 20.27 6.30
N GLU A 17 7.98 21.27 5.73
CA GLU A 17 7.66 21.80 4.40
C GLU A 17 7.71 20.72 3.31
N LEU A 18 8.76 19.87 3.33
CA LEU A 18 8.93 18.79 2.36
C LEU A 18 7.83 17.72 2.48
N LEU A 19 7.48 17.32 3.71
CA LEU A 19 6.41 16.35 3.94
C LEU A 19 5.08 16.87 3.43
N TYR A 20 4.71 18.09 3.82
CA TYR A 20 3.47 18.72 3.37
C TYR A 20 3.41 18.89 1.84
N PHE A 21 4.54 19.26 1.22
CA PHE A 21 4.66 19.31 -0.23
C PHE A 21 4.28 17.98 -0.89
N PHE A 22 4.79 16.85 -0.38
CA PHE A 22 4.48 15.54 -0.93
C PHE A 22 3.08 15.03 -0.59
N GLU A 23 2.53 15.38 0.57
CA GLU A 23 1.14 15.08 0.93
C GLU A 23 0.16 15.74 -0.05
N ILE A 24 0.35 17.04 -0.32
CA ILE A 24 -0.48 17.78 -1.27
C ILE A 24 -0.28 17.30 -2.71
N GLN A 25 0.96 17.01 -3.12
CA GLN A 25 1.23 16.38 -4.42
C GLN A 25 0.50 15.05 -4.58
N THR A 26 0.46 14.23 -3.54
CA THR A 26 -0.24 12.93 -3.54
C THR A 26 -1.74 13.12 -3.70
N ALA A 27 -2.34 14.08 -2.97
CA ALA A 27 -3.76 14.41 -3.11
C ALA A 27 -4.11 14.85 -4.54
N TYR A 28 -3.31 15.74 -5.14
CA TYR A 28 -3.50 16.14 -6.54
C TYR A 28 -3.30 14.99 -7.52
N ALA A 29 -2.31 14.13 -7.30
CA ALA A 29 -2.09 12.97 -8.15
C ALA A 29 -3.29 12.02 -8.13
N GLY A 30 -3.92 11.81 -6.97
CA GLY A 30 -5.15 11.02 -6.85
C GLY A 30 -6.26 11.55 -7.74
N GLU A 31 -6.58 12.83 -7.62
CA GLU A 31 -7.61 13.50 -8.43
C GLU A 31 -7.27 13.41 -9.93
N LEU A 32 -6.03 13.71 -10.32
CA LEU A 32 -5.58 13.65 -11.72
C LEU A 32 -5.64 12.25 -12.32
N LEU A 33 -5.46 11.21 -11.50
CA LEU A 33 -5.55 9.82 -11.89
C LEU A 33 -6.97 9.25 -11.74
N ASN A 34 -7.93 10.07 -11.29
CA ASN A 34 -9.31 9.67 -10.99
C ASN A 34 -9.38 8.49 -10.01
N ILE A 35 -8.55 8.53 -8.96
CA ILE A 35 -8.51 7.57 -7.84
C ILE A 35 -8.66 8.30 -6.50
N ASN A 36 -9.18 7.61 -5.49
CA ASN A 36 -9.22 8.16 -4.15
C ASN A 36 -7.86 8.04 -3.47
N ALA A 37 -7.17 9.16 -3.24
CA ALA A 37 -5.88 9.18 -2.54
C ALA A 37 -5.98 8.88 -1.03
N PHE A 38 -7.19 8.82 -0.48
CA PHE A 38 -7.44 8.75 0.96
C PHE A 38 -8.04 7.42 1.43
N ASP A 39 -8.19 6.44 0.54
CA ASP A 39 -8.62 5.08 0.91
C ASP A 39 -7.55 4.02 0.62
N GLN A 40 -7.78 2.82 1.14
CA GLN A 40 -6.88 1.68 0.97
C GLN A 40 -7.63 0.34 1.02
N PRO A 41 -8.61 0.08 0.13
CA PRO A 41 -9.42 -1.14 0.21
C PRO A 41 -8.60 -2.44 0.09
N GLY A 42 -7.48 -2.41 -0.65
CA GLY A 42 -6.65 -3.59 -0.89
C GLY A 42 -5.93 -4.14 0.35
N VAL A 43 -5.75 -3.36 1.43
CA VAL A 43 -5.00 -3.84 2.60
C VAL A 43 -5.80 -4.84 3.44
N GLU A 44 -7.13 -4.77 3.38
CA GLU A 44 -8.00 -5.61 4.19
C GLU A 44 -7.95 -7.07 3.74
N GLU A 45 -7.84 -7.33 2.43
CA GLU A 45 -7.67 -8.70 1.93
C GLU A 45 -6.36 -9.33 2.42
N GLY A 46 -5.26 -8.57 2.49
CA GLY A 46 -4.00 -9.04 3.05
C GLY A 46 -4.10 -9.40 4.53
N LYS A 47 -4.83 -8.60 5.32
CA LYS A 47 -5.12 -8.89 6.73
C LYS A 47 -5.98 -10.15 6.87
N ASN A 48 -7.05 -10.26 6.09
CA ASN A 48 -7.95 -11.41 6.11
C ASN A 48 -7.20 -12.71 5.76
N ALA A 49 -6.34 -12.67 4.74
CA ALA A 49 -5.50 -13.81 4.40
C ALA A 49 -4.55 -14.18 5.53
N THR A 50 -3.93 -13.19 6.19
CA THR A 50 -3.04 -13.44 7.34
C THR A 50 -3.80 -14.05 8.52
N TYR A 51 -4.99 -13.55 8.85
CA TYR A 51 -5.83 -14.11 9.91
C TYR A 51 -6.24 -15.55 9.64
N ALA A 52 -6.61 -15.87 8.39
CA ALA A 52 -6.87 -17.23 7.96
C ALA A 52 -5.61 -18.12 8.10
N LEU A 53 -4.44 -17.60 7.70
CA LEU A 53 -3.17 -18.33 7.78
C LEU A 53 -2.74 -18.63 9.22
N LEU A 54 -3.05 -17.74 10.15
CA LEU A 54 -2.78 -17.89 11.59
C LEU A 54 -3.86 -18.68 12.34
N GLY A 55 -4.92 -19.14 11.66
CA GLY A 55 -5.97 -19.96 12.28
C GLY A 55 -6.90 -19.18 13.21
N LYS A 56 -7.13 -17.89 12.94
CA LYS A 56 -8.06 -17.08 13.72
C LYS A 56 -9.51 -17.57 13.53
N HIS A 57 -10.22 -17.80 14.62
CA HIS A 57 -11.63 -18.22 14.59
C HIS A 57 -12.49 -17.26 13.74
N GLY A 58 -13.34 -17.82 12.88
CA GLY A 58 -14.19 -17.06 11.95
C GLY A 58 -13.59 -16.80 10.57
N TYR A 59 -12.37 -17.29 10.30
CA TYR A 59 -11.69 -17.15 9.00
C TYR A 59 -11.51 -18.50 8.27
N ASP A 60 -12.23 -19.56 8.69
CA ASP A 60 -12.07 -20.93 8.19
C ASP A 60 -12.46 -21.09 6.71
N GLU A 61 -13.43 -20.31 6.23
CA GLU A 61 -13.78 -20.26 4.81
C GLU A 61 -12.67 -19.63 3.98
N LYS A 62 -12.13 -18.49 4.43
CA LYS A 62 -11.00 -17.83 3.77
C LYS A 62 -9.76 -18.73 3.78
N ARG A 63 -9.55 -19.53 4.82
CA ARG A 63 -8.46 -20.52 4.88
C ARG A 63 -8.63 -21.60 3.81
N ARG A 64 -9.84 -22.15 3.68
CA ARG A 64 -10.16 -23.15 2.64
C ARG A 64 -10.00 -22.59 1.23
N GLU A 65 -10.42 -21.34 1.00
CA GLU A 65 -10.20 -20.63 -0.27
C GLU A 65 -8.69 -20.56 -0.60
N LEU A 66 -7.86 -20.11 0.35
CA LEU A 66 -6.41 -19.99 0.17
C LEU A 66 -5.73 -21.34 -0.09
N ASP A 67 -6.11 -22.39 0.65
CA ASP A 67 -5.54 -23.72 0.49
C ASP A 67 -5.95 -24.35 -0.87
N SER A 68 -7.08 -23.93 -1.45
CA SER A 68 -7.56 -24.35 -2.78
C SER A 68 -6.94 -23.57 -3.95
N ALA A 69 -6.14 -22.54 -3.66
CA ALA A 69 -5.53 -21.70 -4.69
C ALA A 69 -4.57 -22.50 -5.58
N LYS A 70 -4.57 -22.21 -6.88
CA LYS A 70 -3.70 -22.89 -7.85
C LYS A 70 -2.23 -22.73 -7.45
N PRO A 71 -1.40 -23.79 -7.57
CA PRO A 71 0.02 -23.68 -7.30
C PRO A 71 0.63 -22.61 -8.23
N LYS A 72 1.50 -21.76 -7.66
CA LYS A 72 2.23 -20.75 -8.43
C LYS A 72 3.04 -21.46 -9.52
N LYS A 73 2.99 -20.94 -10.75
CA LYS A 73 3.78 -21.52 -11.86
C LYS A 73 5.27 -21.41 -11.50
N ALA A 74 6.02 -22.49 -11.71
CA ALA A 74 7.44 -22.58 -11.35
C ALA A 74 8.31 -21.45 -11.95
N GLY A 75 7.92 -20.85 -13.08
CA GLY A 75 8.61 -19.70 -13.69
C GLY A 75 8.41 -18.34 -12.99
N TYR A 76 7.61 -18.26 -11.92
CA TYR A 76 7.38 -17.04 -11.13
C TYR A 76 7.83 -17.19 -9.66
N ILE A 77 8.55 -18.27 -9.35
CA ILE A 77 9.18 -18.48 -8.06
C ILE A 77 10.68 -18.37 -8.34
N PHE A 78 11.32 -17.33 -7.81
CA PHE A 78 12.77 -17.17 -7.84
C PHE A 78 13.43 -18.06 -6.79
#